data_AF-A0A944GMY8-F1
#
_entry.id   AF-A0A944GMY8-F1
#
_cell.length_a   1.000
_cell.length_b   1.000
_cell.length_c   1.000
_cell.angle_alpha   90.00
_cell.angle_beta   90.00
_cell.angle_gamma   90.00
#
_symmetry.space_group_name_H-M   'P 1'
#
loop_
_entity.id
_entity.type
_entity.pdbx_description
1 polymer ?
#
loop_
_entity_poly.entity_id
_entity_poly.type
_entity_poly.pdbx_seq_one_letter_code
_entity_poly.pdbx_strand_id
1 'polypeptide(L)'
;LIDATCPVVLQLQRRIKKVYDEVPRPQIVIYGKRGHAEVLGLVGQTDGEAIVIEGVEEAARLDFTRDTALFSQTTKSLQGFQRIVEHITTHIQPPARFRYFDTICRQVANRLPNIKEFASRHDAIIFVCGLKSSNGRVLFEACREVNPRSYLTDTPDAIQNEWLQNVRSIGICGATSTPKWLMEQCKEKIISLAR
;
A
#
# COMPACT_ATOMS: atom_id res chain seq x y z
N LEU A 1 -24.26 4.11 -14.02
CA LEU A 1 -22.93 4.12 -13.36
C LEU A 1 -22.77 2.80 -12.60
N ILE A 2 -21.64 2.10 -12.74
CA ILE A 2 -21.35 0.86 -11.99
C ILE A 2 -20.18 1.16 -11.05
N ASP A 3 -20.35 0.89 -9.75
CA ASP A 3 -19.32 1.09 -8.73
C ASP A 3 -18.55 -0.22 -8.49
N ALA A 4 -17.26 -0.20 -8.83
CA ALA A 4 -16.34 -1.33 -8.65
C ALA A 4 -15.35 -1.09 -7.48
N THR A 5 -15.63 -0.15 -6.59
CA THR A 5 -14.78 0.14 -5.44
C THR A 5 -14.68 -1.08 -4.53
N CYS A 6 -13.47 -1.39 -4.06
CA CYS A 6 -13.24 -2.49 -3.13
C CYS A 6 -14.14 -2.34 -1.89
N PRO A 7 -14.86 -3.39 -1.44
CA PRO A 7 -15.71 -3.31 -0.26
C PRO A 7 -14.99 -2.85 1.01
N VAL A 8 -13.70 -3.19 1.15
CA VAL A 8 -12.85 -2.72 2.27
C VAL A 8 -12.69 -1.20 2.24
N VAL A 9 -12.44 -0.63 1.05
CA VAL A 9 -12.31 0.82 0.86
C VAL A 9 -13.65 1.52 1.07
N LEU A 10 -14.76 0.94 0.59
CA LEU A 10 -16.11 1.48 0.84
C LEU A 10 -16.44 1.54 2.34
N GLN A 11 -16.09 0.48 3.09
CA GLN A 11 -16.29 0.47 4.53
C GLN A 11 -15.42 1.51 5.25
N LEU A 12 -14.18 1.70 4.79
CA LEU A 12 -13.28 2.75 5.28
C LEU A 12 -13.85 4.15 5.03
N GLN A 13 -14.31 4.43 3.81
CA GLN A 13 -14.96 5.70 3.44
C GLN A 13 -16.15 6.00 4.35
N ARG A 14 -17.06 5.03 4.53
CA ARG A 14 -18.23 5.17 5.41
C ARG A 14 -17.84 5.44 6.86
N ARG A 15 -16.77 4.80 7.35
CA ARG A 15 -16.28 5.02 8.72
C ARG A 15 -15.69 6.42 8.89
N ILE A 16 -14.89 6.89 7.93
CA ILE A 16 -14.34 8.24 7.95
C ILE A 16 -15.47 9.27 7.95
N LYS A 17 -16.48 9.10 7.07
CA LYS A 17 -17.65 9.98 7.03
C LYS A 17 -18.38 10.03 8.37
N LYS A 18 -18.67 8.86 8.96
CA LYS A 18 -19.31 8.77 10.27
C LYS A 18 -18.55 9.53 11.36
N VAL A 19 -17.23 9.38 11.39
CA VAL A 19 -16.34 10.03 12.38
C VAL A 19 -16.25 11.54 12.13
N TYR A 20 -16.27 11.97 10.88
CA TYR A 20 -16.28 13.38 10.48
C TYR A 20 -17.61 14.09 10.83
N ASP A 21 -18.72 13.35 10.84
CA ASP A 21 -20.06 13.86 11.20
C ASP A 21 -20.31 13.91 12.72
N GLU A 22 -19.35 13.50 13.56
CA GLU A 22 -19.47 13.60 15.01
C GLU A 22 -19.44 15.05 15.51
N VAL A 23 -20.08 15.31 16.66
CA VAL A 23 -20.12 16.62 17.33
C VAL A 23 -19.68 16.45 18.79
N PRO A 24 -18.56 17.07 19.22
CA PRO A 24 -17.63 17.86 18.41
C PRO A 24 -16.85 17.02 17.38
N ARG A 25 -16.54 17.62 16.22
CA ARG A 25 -15.78 16.97 15.14
C ARG A 25 -14.29 16.89 15.50
N PRO A 26 -13.66 15.71 15.44
CA PRO A 26 -12.21 15.59 15.61
C PRO A 26 -11.44 15.99 14.34
N GLN A 27 -10.17 16.32 14.52
CA GLN A 27 -9.19 16.37 13.45
C GLN A 27 -9.07 14.99 12.78
N ILE A 28 -9.42 14.90 11.49
CA ILE A 28 -9.28 13.67 10.71
C ILE A 28 -7.89 13.63 10.09
N VAL A 29 -7.14 12.58 10.41
CA VAL A 29 -5.79 12.35 9.88
C VAL A 29 -5.79 11.06 9.06
N ILE A 30 -5.22 11.10 7.86
CA ILE A 30 -5.11 9.96 6.96
C ILE A 30 -3.63 9.68 6.67
N TYR A 31 -3.12 8.57 7.19
CA TYR A 31 -1.82 8.05 6.81
C TYR A 31 -1.91 7.42 5.41
N GLY A 32 -1.42 8.11 4.39
CA GLY A 32 -1.67 7.74 2.99
C GLY A 32 -0.72 8.45 2.04
N LYS A 33 -0.58 7.94 0.81
CA LYS A 33 0.22 8.62 -0.22
C LYS A 33 -0.57 9.77 -0.84
N ARG A 34 -0.04 11.00 -0.83
CA ARG A 34 -0.71 12.16 -1.43
C ARG A 34 -0.93 11.94 -2.92
N GLY A 35 -2.10 12.34 -3.41
CA GLY A 35 -2.50 12.17 -4.81
C GLY A 35 -2.88 10.74 -5.22
N HIS A 36 -2.79 9.74 -4.34
CA HIS A 36 -3.29 8.40 -4.64
C HIS A 36 -4.82 8.38 -4.71
N ALA A 37 -5.40 7.71 -5.71
CA ALA A 37 -6.85 7.71 -5.96
C ALA A 37 -7.67 7.29 -4.73
N GLU A 38 -7.22 6.26 -4.00
CA GLU A 38 -7.85 5.83 -2.75
C GLU A 38 -7.88 6.97 -1.72
N VAL A 39 -6.74 7.63 -1.50
CA VAL A 39 -6.61 8.73 -0.51
C VAL A 39 -7.48 9.92 -0.91
N LEU A 40 -7.52 10.27 -2.19
CA LEU A 40 -8.44 11.31 -2.70
C LEU A 40 -9.89 10.96 -2.39
N GLY A 41 -10.29 9.69 -2.59
CA GLY A 41 -11.62 9.21 -2.23
C GLY A 41 -11.92 9.25 -0.73
N LEU A 42 -10.91 9.01 0.13
CA LEU A 42 -11.04 9.13 1.59
C LEU A 42 -11.19 10.59 2.03
N VAL A 43 -10.35 11.49 1.51
CA VAL A 43 -10.41 12.94 1.76
C VAL A 43 -11.76 13.52 1.31
N GLY A 44 -12.30 13.02 0.19
CA GLY A 44 -13.63 13.38 -0.29
C GLY A 44 -14.78 13.05 0.68
N GLN A 45 -14.55 12.20 1.70
CA GLN A 45 -15.55 11.93 2.75
C GLN A 45 -15.54 12.96 3.89
N THR A 46 -14.68 13.97 3.81
CA THR A 46 -14.43 14.98 4.85
C THR A 46 -14.54 16.41 4.32
N ASP A 47 -15.27 16.61 3.22
CA ASP A 47 -15.35 17.90 2.50
C ASP A 47 -13.97 18.51 2.15
N GLY A 48 -12.94 17.67 2.04
CA GLY A 48 -11.56 18.11 1.81
C GLY A 48 -10.77 18.51 3.06
N GLU A 49 -11.35 18.44 4.26
CA GLU A 49 -10.73 18.91 5.51
C GLU A 49 -9.68 17.93 6.10
N ALA A 50 -9.68 16.65 5.69
CA ALA A 50 -8.75 15.67 6.25
C ALA A 50 -7.28 16.02 5.99
N ILE A 51 -6.46 15.88 7.03
CA ILE A 51 -5.01 16.05 6.96
C ILE A 51 -4.39 14.74 6.49
N VAL A 52 -3.84 14.72 5.27
CA VAL A 52 -3.05 13.58 4.79
C VAL A 52 -1.64 13.69 5.33
N ILE A 53 -1.07 12.59 5.84
CA ILE A 53 0.34 12.49 6.23
C ILE A 53 1.01 11.27 5.60
N GLU A 54 2.28 11.38 5.25
CA GLU A 54 3.06 10.27 4.66
C GLU A 54 4.00 9.58 5.65
N GLY A 55 4.21 10.16 6.84
CA GLY A 55 5.17 9.69 7.85
C GLY A 55 5.04 10.42 9.19
N VAL A 56 5.94 10.08 10.12
CA VAL A 56 5.94 10.63 11.50
C VAL A 56 6.37 12.09 11.52
N GLU A 57 7.25 12.48 10.60
CA GLU A 57 7.79 13.84 10.46
C GLU A 57 6.68 14.86 10.16
N GLU A 58 5.65 14.43 9.42
CA GLU A 58 4.46 15.24 9.15
C GLU A 58 3.45 15.17 10.30
N ALA A 59 3.39 14.04 11.02
CA ALA A 59 2.54 13.91 12.21
C ALA A 59 2.94 14.89 13.32
N ALA A 60 4.22 15.27 13.40
CA ALA A 60 4.72 16.25 14.36
C ALA A 60 4.12 17.66 14.18
N ARG A 61 3.44 17.93 13.06
CA ARG A 61 2.81 19.23 12.75
C ARG A 61 1.31 19.26 13.05
N LEU A 62 0.76 18.17 13.60
CA LEU A 62 -0.66 18.08 13.94
C LEU A 62 -1.00 18.97 15.14
N ASP A 63 -2.26 19.43 15.21
CA ASP A 63 -2.77 20.11 16.40
C ASP A 63 -3.12 19.07 17.47
N PHE A 64 -2.26 18.97 18.48
CA PHE A 64 -2.41 18.03 19.59
C PHE A 64 -3.37 18.51 20.69
N THR A 65 -3.92 19.72 20.57
CA THR A 65 -4.92 20.26 21.51
C THR A 65 -6.35 19.88 21.12
N ARG A 66 -6.52 19.21 19.97
CA ARG A 66 -7.81 18.78 19.42
C ARG A 66 -7.94 17.26 19.41
N ASP A 67 -9.16 16.79 19.63
CA ASP A 67 -9.49 15.37 19.42
C ASP A 67 -9.04 14.96 18.02
N THR A 68 -8.33 13.84 17.92
CA THR A 68 -7.71 13.39 16.67
C THR A 68 -8.13 11.95 16.35
N ALA A 69 -8.57 11.73 15.12
CA ALA A 69 -8.93 10.43 14.58
C ALA A 69 -8.00 10.03 13.42
N LEU A 70 -7.16 9.02 13.63
CA LEU A 70 -6.21 8.54 12.63
C LEU A 70 -6.78 7.34 11.86
N PHE A 71 -6.71 7.42 10.53
CA PHE A 71 -6.99 6.35 9.57
C PHE A 71 -5.76 6.08 8.72
N SER A 72 -5.75 4.95 8.02
CA SER A 72 -4.69 4.56 7.09
C SER A 72 -5.28 4.22 5.74
N GLN A 73 -4.55 4.57 4.67
CA GLN A 73 -4.71 3.93 3.38
C GLN A 73 -4.51 2.41 3.55
N THR A 74 -5.30 1.62 2.83
CA THR A 74 -5.37 0.15 2.97
C THR A 74 -4.03 -0.55 2.69
N THR A 75 -3.12 0.11 1.99
CA THR A 75 -1.86 -0.45 1.48
C THR A 75 -0.62 0.06 2.21
N LYS A 76 -0.77 0.94 3.20
CA LYS A 76 0.37 1.46 3.97
C LYS A 76 0.92 0.40 4.94
N SER A 77 2.15 0.61 5.39
CA SER A 77 2.84 -0.32 6.29
C SER A 77 2.27 -0.27 7.71
N LEU A 78 2.06 -1.45 8.31
CA LEU A 78 1.60 -1.56 9.70
C LEU A 78 2.60 -0.95 10.69
N GLN A 79 3.90 -1.19 10.47
CA GLN A 79 4.96 -0.61 11.29
C GLN A 79 4.95 0.93 11.23
N GLY A 80 4.79 1.51 10.03
CA GLY A 80 4.70 2.97 9.87
C GLY A 80 3.46 3.54 10.58
N PHE A 81 2.33 2.86 10.46
CA PHE A 81 1.10 3.23 11.18
C PHE A 81 1.29 3.21 12.70
N GLN A 82 1.91 2.15 13.24
CA GLN A 82 2.21 2.04 14.68
C GLN A 82 3.13 3.16 15.18
N ARG A 83 4.16 3.53 14.41
CA ARG A 83 5.04 4.67 14.74
C ARG A 83 4.28 5.99 14.80
N ILE A 84 3.32 6.22 13.90
CA ILE A 84 2.46 7.41 13.92
C ILE A 84 1.52 7.38 15.13
N VAL A 85 0.91 6.22 15.42
CA VAL A 85 0.05 6.04 16.60
C VAL A 85 0.81 6.36 17.89
N GLU A 86 2.02 5.83 18.05
CA GLU A 86 2.88 6.10 19.20
C GLU A 86 3.24 7.59 19.31
N HIS A 87 3.62 8.21 18.18
CA HIS A 87 3.92 9.63 18.13
C HIS A 87 2.73 10.49 18.55
N ILE A 88 1.54 10.28 18.01
CA ILE A 88 0.35 11.07 18.38
C ILE A 88 -0.04 10.82 19.83
N THR A 89 0.01 9.56 20.29
CA THR A 89 -0.32 9.20 21.67
C THR A 89 0.58 9.92 22.69
N THR A 90 1.87 10.05 22.38
CA THR A 90 2.85 10.72 23.27
C THR A 90 2.75 12.24 23.27
N HIS A 91 2.13 12.84 22.25
CA HIS A 91 2.06 14.29 22.07
C HIS A 91 0.67 14.89 22.31
N ILE A 92 -0.40 14.08 22.31
CA ILE A 92 -1.77 14.55 22.55
C ILE A 92 -1.89 15.23 23.93
N GLN A 93 -2.52 16.41 23.97
CA GLN A 93 -2.61 17.22 25.19
C GLN A 93 -4.01 17.12 25.82
N PRO A 94 -4.15 16.77 27.11
CA PRO A 94 -5.45 16.80 27.79
C PRO A 94 -6.11 18.20 27.71
N PRO A 95 -7.44 18.29 27.54
CA PRO A 95 -8.43 17.21 27.58
C PRO A 95 -8.64 16.46 26.24
N ALA A 96 -7.84 16.76 25.20
CA ALA A 96 -7.99 16.14 23.89
C ALA A 96 -7.77 14.63 23.92
N ARG A 97 -8.46 13.93 23.03
CA ARG A 97 -8.45 12.48 22.92
C ARG A 97 -7.94 12.03 21.58
N PHE A 98 -7.12 10.99 21.60
CA PHE A 98 -6.65 10.33 20.40
C PHE A 98 -7.36 8.99 20.19
N ARG A 99 -7.84 8.76 18.97
CA ARG A 99 -8.34 7.46 18.52
C ARG A 99 -7.74 7.12 17.17
N TYR A 100 -7.51 5.84 16.92
CA TYR A 100 -7.00 5.37 15.65
C TYR A 100 -7.76 4.13 15.19
N PHE A 101 -7.79 3.92 13.87
CA PHE A 101 -8.47 2.80 13.25
C PHE A 101 -7.49 2.06 12.36
N ASP A 102 -7.10 0.84 12.75
CA ASP A 102 -6.38 -0.06 11.86
C ASP A 102 -7.26 -0.41 10.66
N THR A 103 -6.92 0.20 9.54
CA THR A 103 -7.69 0.19 8.29
C THR A 103 -6.85 -0.38 7.15
N ILE A 104 -5.72 -0.99 7.49
CA ILE A 104 -4.82 -1.70 6.56
C ILE A 104 -5.49 -3.01 6.13
N CYS A 105 -5.47 -3.27 4.82
CA CYS A 105 -6.11 -4.45 4.25
C CYS A 105 -5.26 -5.71 4.50
N ARG A 106 -5.82 -6.64 5.28
CA ARG A 106 -5.18 -7.93 5.59
C ARG A 106 -5.04 -8.84 4.39
N GLN A 107 -5.84 -8.66 3.33
CA GLN A 107 -5.71 -9.45 2.09
C GLN A 107 -4.37 -9.20 1.36
N VAL A 108 -3.75 -8.04 1.58
CA VAL A 108 -2.43 -7.70 1.03
C VAL A 108 -1.35 -8.03 2.05
N ALA A 109 -1.52 -7.59 3.31
CA ALA A 109 -0.53 -7.80 4.37
C ALA A 109 -0.21 -9.29 4.59
N ASN A 110 -1.23 -10.17 4.55
CA ASN A 110 -1.05 -11.60 4.76
C ASN A 110 -0.32 -12.30 3.61
N ARG A 111 -0.12 -11.63 2.46
CA ARG A 111 0.65 -12.17 1.33
C ARG A 111 2.15 -11.88 1.45
N LEU A 112 2.55 -10.94 2.29
CA LEU A 112 3.95 -10.50 2.41
C LEU A 112 4.90 -11.63 2.85
N PRO A 113 4.56 -12.52 3.81
CA PRO A 113 5.45 -13.61 4.17
C PRO A 113 5.66 -14.58 3.00
N ASN A 114 4.57 -14.97 2.32
CA ASN A 114 4.61 -15.92 1.22
C ASN A 114 5.37 -15.36 0.01
N ILE A 115 5.23 -14.06 -0.29
CA ILE A 115 5.94 -13.46 -1.41
C ILE A 115 7.45 -13.36 -1.13
N LYS A 116 7.84 -13.12 0.13
CA LYS A 116 9.24 -13.13 0.56
C LYS A 116 9.83 -14.54 0.48
N GLU A 117 9.10 -15.54 0.98
CA GLU A 117 9.51 -16.94 0.91
C GLU A 117 9.65 -17.44 -0.54
N PHE A 118 8.73 -17.04 -1.42
CA PHE A 118 8.85 -17.32 -2.84
C PHE A 118 10.07 -16.64 -3.46
N ALA A 119 10.27 -15.34 -3.17
CA ALA A 119 11.34 -14.54 -3.74
C ALA A 119 12.74 -15.03 -3.33
N SER A 120 12.91 -15.52 -2.10
CA SER A 120 14.20 -16.00 -1.59
C SER A 120 14.66 -17.33 -2.18
N ARG A 121 13.77 -18.06 -2.85
CA ARG A 121 14.07 -19.38 -3.43
C ARG A 121 14.65 -19.31 -4.84
N HIS A 122 14.71 -18.13 -5.47
CA HIS A 122 15.05 -18.00 -6.89
C HIS A 122 16.17 -16.95 -7.06
N ASP A 123 16.97 -17.05 -8.12
CA ASP A 123 18.11 -16.16 -8.35
C ASP A 123 17.66 -14.75 -8.78
N ALA A 124 16.52 -14.65 -9.48
CA ALA A 124 15.88 -13.39 -9.84
C ALA A 124 14.36 -13.52 -9.82
N ILE A 125 13.66 -12.39 -9.64
CA ILE A 125 12.20 -12.31 -9.65
C ILE A 125 11.74 -11.31 -10.71
N ILE A 126 10.78 -11.72 -11.54
CA ILE A 126 10.01 -10.85 -12.42
C ILE A 126 8.64 -10.65 -11.79
N PHE A 127 8.44 -9.47 -11.21
CA PHE A 127 7.21 -9.08 -10.56
C PHE A 127 6.31 -8.32 -11.53
N VAL A 128 5.19 -8.92 -11.88
CA VAL A 128 4.26 -8.40 -12.89
C VAL A 128 3.15 -7.61 -12.20
N CYS A 129 3.09 -6.30 -12.40
CA CYS A 129 1.96 -5.46 -11.99
C CYS A 129 1.94 -4.10 -12.69
N GLY A 130 0.77 -3.48 -12.79
CA GLY A 130 0.67 -2.11 -13.30
C GLY A 130 1.49 -1.13 -12.46
N LEU A 131 2.26 -0.25 -13.11
CA LEU A 131 3.26 0.62 -12.47
C LEU A 131 2.70 1.59 -11.42
N LYS A 132 1.41 1.91 -11.50
CA LYS A 132 0.68 2.78 -10.57
C LYS A 132 -0.02 2.00 -9.43
N SER A 133 0.07 0.67 -9.41
CA SER A 133 -0.59 -0.16 -8.39
C SER A 133 0.09 -0.02 -7.02
N SER A 134 -0.62 0.56 -6.04
CA SER A 134 -0.08 0.62 -4.67
C SER A 134 0.08 -0.76 -4.04
N ASN A 135 -0.88 -1.67 -4.25
CA ASN A 135 -0.78 -3.06 -3.79
C ASN A 135 0.40 -3.79 -4.44
N GLY A 136 0.54 -3.61 -5.77
CA GLY A 136 1.62 -4.22 -6.53
C GLY A 136 2.98 -3.70 -6.06
N ARG A 137 3.11 -2.39 -5.83
CA ARG A 137 4.35 -1.80 -5.31
C ARG A 137 4.71 -2.36 -3.94
N VAL A 138 3.76 -2.48 -3.02
CA VAL A 138 4.02 -3.04 -1.68
C VAL A 138 4.53 -4.47 -1.75
N LEU A 139 3.91 -5.31 -2.56
CA LEU A 139 4.33 -6.71 -2.74
C LEU A 139 5.68 -6.82 -3.47
N PHE A 140 5.93 -5.97 -4.46
CA PHE A 140 7.21 -5.89 -5.16
C PHE A 140 8.36 -5.48 -4.23
N GLU A 141 8.16 -4.46 -3.40
CA GLU A 141 9.16 -4.02 -2.42
C GLU A 141 9.49 -5.15 -1.43
N ALA A 142 8.48 -5.91 -1.00
CA ALA A 142 8.69 -7.08 -0.16
C ALA A 142 9.55 -8.17 -0.85
N CYS A 143 9.38 -8.39 -2.16
CA CYS A 143 10.30 -9.26 -2.92
C CYS A 143 11.73 -8.69 -2.91
N ARG A 144 11.86 -7.40 -3.21
CA ARG A 144 13.16 -6.72 -3.33
C ARG A 144 13.97 -6.71 -2.04
N GLU A 145 13.30 -6.65 -0.88
CA GLU A 145 13.91 -6.73 0.44
C GLU A 145 14.69 -8.04 0.66
N VAL A 146 14.21 -9.17 0.12
CA VAL A 146 14.84 -10.50 0.30
C VAL A 146 15.57 -10.99 -0.93
N ASN A 147 15.28 -10.41 -2.10
CA ASN A 147 15.92 -10.69 -3.36
C ASN A 147 16.15 -9.39 -4.13
N PRO A 148 17.36 -8.79 -4.05
CA PRO A 148 17.69 -7.54 -4.75
C PRO A 148 17.56 -7.62 -6.28
N ARG A 149 17.59 -8.83 -6.87
CA ARG A 149 17.36 -9.07 -8.30
C ARG A 149 15.87 -9.26 -8.60
N SER A 150 15.02 -8.46 -7.95
CA SER A 150 13.59 -8.37 -8.23
C SER A 150 13.33 -7.19 -9.16
N TYR A 151 12.73 -7.47 -10.32
CA TYR A 151 12.43 -6.50 -11.37
C TYR A 151 10.93 -6.33 -11.53
N LEU A 152 10.47 -5.08 -11.70
CA LEU A 152 9.06 -4.76 -11.88
C LEU A 152 8.75 -4.58 -13.36
N THR A 153 7.70 -5.24 -13.85
CA THR A 153 7.19 -5.04 -15.21
C THR A 153 5.67 -5.01 -15.24
N ASP A 154 5.07 -4.31 -16.19
CA ASP A 154 3.63 -4.35 -16.49
C ASP A 154 3.31 -5.06 -17.81
N THR A 155 4.33 -5.35 -18.63
CA THR A 155 4.18 -6.00 -19.93
C THR A 155 5.33 -6.97 -20.22
N PRO A 156 5.13 -8.01 -21.05
CA PRO A 156 6.22 -8.92 -21.43
C PRO A 156 7.37 -8.18 -22.13
N ASP A 157 7.07 -7.19 -22.98
CA ASP A 157 8.09 -6.51 -23.79
C ASP A 157 9.02 -5.58 -22.99
N ALA A 158 8.64 -5.19 -21.78
CA ALA A 158 9.50 -4.43 -20.89
C ALA A 158 10.56 -5.30 -20.18
N ILE A 159 10.54 -6.63 -20.36
CA ILE A 159 11.56 -7.53 -19.80
C ILE A 159 12.87 -7.36 -20.55
N GLN A 160 13.94 -7.09 -19.80
CA GLN A 160 15.28 -6.82 -20.33
C GLN A 160 16.18 -8.06 -20.23
N ASN A 161 17.05 -8.26 -21.23
CA ASN A 161 17.98 -9.41 -21.27
C ASN A 161 18.96 -9.41 -20.10
N GLU A 162 19.38 -8.23 -19.66
CA GLU A 162 20.34 -8.02 -18.58
C GLU A 162 19.81 -8.59 -17.24
N TRP A 163 18.49 -8.64 -17.07
CA TRP A 163 17.84 -9.21 -15.88
C TRP A 163 17.99 -10.73 -15.81
N LEU A 164 18.25 -11.37 -16.95
CA LEU A 164 18.32 -12.82 -17.13
C LEU A 164 19.78 -13.33 -17.16
N GLN A 165 20.76 -12.45 -17.01
CA GLN A 165 22.17 -12.83 -17.04
C GLN A 165 22.60 -13.45 -15.70
N ASN A 166 23.35 -14.55 -15.76
CA ASN A 166 23.91 -15.23 -14.59
C ASN A 166 22.84 -15.62 -13.55
N VAL A 167 21.69 -16.13 -14.01
CA VAL A 167 20.62 -16.69 -13.15
C VAL A 167 20.31 -18.12 -13.60
N ARG A 168 20.08 -19.02 -12.65
CA ARG A 168 19.68 -20.42 -12.90
C ARG A 168 18.19 -20.63 -12.67
N SER A 169 17.56 -19.75 -11.91
CA SER A 169 16.14 -19.80 -11.58
C SER A 169 15.52 -18.40 -11.59
N ILE A 170 14.36 -18.27 -12.25
CA ILE A 170 13.60 -17.02 -12.34
C ILE A 170 12.19 -17.27 -11.83
N GLY A 171 11.78 -16.46 -10.85
CA GLY A 171 10.43 -16.53 -10.30
C GLY A 171 9.55 -15.49 -10.96
N ILE A 172 8.33 -15.88 -11.32
CA ILE A 172 7.35 -14.96 -11.88
C ILE A 172 6.18 -14.91 -10.92
N CYS A 173 5.89 -13.73 -10.41
CA CYS A 173 4.77 -13.47 -9.52
C CYS A 173 4.18 -12.09 -9.81
N GLY A 174 3.09 -11.72 -9.15
CA GLY A 174 2.44 -10.45 -9.41
C GLY A 174 1.53 -9.98 -8.28
N ALA A 175 0.94 -8.80 -8.49
CA ALA A 175 -0.02 -8.23 -7.58
C ALA A 175 -1.34 -9.02 -7.57
N THR A 176 -2.21 -8.74 -6.59
CA THR A 176 -3.57 -9.32 -6.52
C THR A 176 -4.40 -9.05 -7.78
N SER A 177 -4.12 -7.96 -8.49
CA SER A 177 -4.80 -7.56 -9.72
C SER A 177 -4.15 -8.10 -11.00
N THR A 178 -3.04 -8.83 -10.89
CA THR A 178 -2.29 -9.32 -12.04
C THR A 178 -2.92 -10.63 -12.54
N PRO A 179 -3.45 -10.67 -13.77
CA PRO A 179 -4.07 -11.88 -14.27
C PRO A 179 -3.02 -12.94 -14.65
N LYS A 180 -3.38 -14.21 -14.49
CA LYS A 180 -2.48 -15.34 -14.76
C LYS A 180 -1.93 -15.34 -16.19
N TRP A 181 -2.77 -15.02 -17.18
CA TRP A 181 -2.37 -15.01 -18.58
C TRP A 181 -1.20 -14.04 -18.85
N LEU A 182 -1.14 -12.91 -18.15
CA LEU A 182 -0.06 -11.93 -18.32
C LEU A 182 1.27 -12.47 -17.74
N MET A 183 1.20 -13.20 -16.63
CA MET A 183 2.38 -13.87 -16.06
C MET A 183 2.88 -14.99 -16.98
N GLU A 184 1.99 -15.75 -17.62
CA GLU A 184 2.37 -16.76 -18.62
C GLU A 184 3.01 -16.12 -19.87
N GLN A 185 2.52 -14.99 -20.36
CA GLN A 185 3.16 -14.26 -21.45
C GLN A 185 4.57 -13.76 -21.07
N CYS A 186 4.74 -13.28 -19.84
CA CYS A 186 6.08 -12.91 -19.34
C CYS A 186 7.02 -14.11 -19.31
N LYS A 187 6.53 -15.29 -18.90
CA LYS A 187 7.28 -16.56 -18.93
C LYS A 187 7.69 -16.92 -20.36
N GLU A 188 6.77 -16.86 -21.32
CA GLU A 188 7.07 -17.13 -22.73
C GLU A 188 8.15 -16.20 -23.28
N LYS A 189 8.07 -14.90 -22.96
CA LYS A 189 9.11 -13.93 -23.32
C LYS A 189 10.46 -14.31 -22.72
N ILE A 190 10.54 -14.61 -21.43
CA ILE A 190 11.78 -15.01 -20.76
C ILE A 190 12.40 -16.25 -21.43
N ILE A 191 11.58 -17.26 -21.73
CA ILE A 191 12.03 -18.48 -22.43
C ILE A 191 12.60 -18.14 -23.82
N SER A 192 11.98 -17.20 -24.54
CA SER A 192 12.46 -16.79 -25.87
C SER A 192 13.81 -16.07 -25.83
N LEU A 193 14.10 -15.32 -24.74
CA LEU A 193 15.33 -14.56 -24.56
C LEU A 193 16.49 -15.41 -23.99
N ALA A 194 16.17 -16.56 -23.39
CA ALA A 194 17.14 -17.50 -22.83
C ALA A 194 17.67 -18.52 -23.86
N ARG A 195 17.24 -18.42 -25.12
CA ARG A 195 17.77 -19.18 -26.26
C ARG A 195 18.93 -18.45 -26.91
#